data_AF-A0A2R7ITI4-F1
#
_entry.id   AF-A0A2R7ITI4-F1
#
_cell.length_a   1.000
_cell.length_b   1.000
_cell.length_c   1.000
_cell.angle_alpha   90.00
_cell.angle_beta   90.00
_cell.angle_gamma   90.00
#
_symmetry.space_group_name_H-M   'P 1'
#
loop_
_entity.id
_entity.type
_entity.pdbx_description
1 polymer ?
#
loop_
_entity_poly.entity_id
_entity_poly.type
_entity_poly.pdbx_seq_one_letter_code
_entity_poly.pdbx_strand_id
1 'polypeptide(L)'
;VNGGTAANPQTLRFSDLGTANLRLFADLGQRLDLLKKYPWLTGTRIAISVDNIFDARQRVTDANGTVPVAYQPDYLNPLGRTVRISVRKLFF
;
A
#
# COMPACT_ATOMS: atom_id res chain seq x y z
N VAL A 1 3.93 -24.16 6.24
CA VAL A 1 2.51 -24.50 6.53
C VAL A 1 2.16 -25.70 5.65
N ASN A 2 1.51 -26.73 6.20
CA ASN A 2 1.06 -27.85 5.38
C ASN A 2 -0.40 -27.60 5.00
N GLY A 3 -0.62 -27.24 3.73
CA GLY A 3 -1.95 -27.18 3.11
C GLY A 3 -2.36 -28.55 2.55
N GLY A 4 -3.47 -28.61 1.83
CA GLY A 4 -3.98 -29.85 1.23
C GLY A 4 -4.83 -30.70 2.19
N THR A 5 -5.05 -31.97 1.83
CA THR A 5 -5.80 -32.93 2.66
C THR A 5 -4.85 -33.86 3.41
N ALA A 6 -5.33 -34.56 4.44
CA ALA A 6 -4.51 -35.56 5.14
C ALA A 6 -3.98 -36.66 4.21
N ALA A 7 -4.70 -36.96 3.12
CA ALA A 7 -4.30 -37.95 2.11
C ALA A 7 -3.36 -37.38 1.04
N ASN A 8 -3.30 -36.05 0.85
CA ASN A 8 -2.40 -35.40 -0.08
C ASN A 8 -1.93 -34.03 0.48
N PRO A 9 -0.94 -34.05 1.40
CA PRO A 9 -0.45 -32.83 2.01
C PRO A 9 0.38 -32.01 1.02
N GLN A 10 0.06 -30.72 0.91
CA GLN A 10 0.79 -29.75 0.10
C GLN A 10 1.57 -28.80 1.01
N THR A 11 2.87 -29.01 1.12
CA THR A 11 3.72 -28.12 1.92
C THR A 11 3.90 -26.78 1.20
N LEU A 12 3.59 -25.69 1.89
CA LEU A 12 3.80 -24.32 1.45
C LEU A 12 4.81 -23.62 2.35
N ARG A 13 5.83 -23.02 1.73
CA ARG A 13 6.86 -22.20 2.35
C ARG A 13 6.60 -20.74 2.03
N PHE A 14 6.44 -19.94 3.08
CA PHE A 14 6.21 -18.51 3.00
C PHE A 14 7.54 -17.81 3.26
N SER A 15 7.89 -16.85 2.39
CA SER A 15 9.01 -15.95 2.68
C SER A 15 8.65 -14.96 3.77
N ASP A 16 9.66 -14.36 4.40
CA ASP A 16 9.45 -13.16 5.21
C ASP A 16 8.90 -12.03 4.33
N LEU A 17 8.05 -11.18 4.92
CA LEU A 17 7.45 -10.03 4.26
C LEU A 17 7.45 -8.84 5.19
N GLY A 18 8.17 -7.78 4.79
CA GLY A 18 8.13 -6.48 5.43
C GLY A 18 7.59 -5.43 4.46
N THR A 19 6.60 -4.66 4.89
CA THR A 19 6.07 -3.54 4.12
C THR A 19 6.13 -2.26 4.95
N ALA A 20 6.23 -1.12 4.27
CA ALA A 20 6.17 0.19 4.90
C ALA A 20 5.40 1.16 3.99
N ASN A 21 4.66 2.07 4.62
CA ASN A 21 3.87 3.07 3.93
C ASN A 21 4.32 4.46 4.39
N LEU A 22 4.37 5.41 3.47
CA LEU A 22 4.72 6.80 3.73
C LEU A 22 3.55 7.71 3.40
N ARG A 23 3.23 8.64 4.30
CA ARG A 23 2.23 9.69 4.05
C ARG A 23 2.73 11.05 4.50
N LEU A 24 2.74 11.99 3.57
CA LEU A 24 3.03 13.39 3.80
C LEU A 24 1.76 14.21 3.59
N PHE A 25 1.56 15.23 4.42
CA PHE A 25 0.41 16.12 4.28
C PHE A 25 0.78 17.55 4.65
N ALA A 26 0.03 18.49 4.09
CA ALA A 26 0.11 19.90 4.42
C ALA A 26 -1.30 20.47 4.58
N ASP A 27 -1.58 21.04 5.76
CA ASP A 27 -2.80 21.79 6.03
C ASP A 27 -2.57 23.26 5.66
N LEU A 28 -3.04 23.65 4.47
CA LEU A 28 -2.80 25.00 3.92
C LEU A 28 -3.63 26.07 4.62
N GLY A 29 -4.79 25.68 5.17
CA GLY A 29 -5.66 26.55 5.95
C GLY A 29 -5.09 27.02 7.29
N GLN A 30 -3.96 26.46 7.75
CA GLN A 30 -3.30 26.88 9.00
C GLN A 30 -2.13 27.85 8.76
N ARG A 31 -1.78 28.12 7.50
CA ARG A 31 -0.66 29.00 7.12
C ARG A 31 -1.16 30.41 6.79
N LEU A 32 -1.09 31.31 7.77
CA LEU A 32 -1.60 32.68 7.67
C LEU A 32 -0.95 33.48 6.53
N ASP A 33 0.34 33.27 6.27
CA ASP A 33 1.10 33.84 5.15
C ASP A 33 0.52 33.40 3.79
N LEU A 34 0.25 32.10 3.63
CA LEU A 34 -0.35 31.57 2.41
C LEU A 34 -1.80 32.01 2.22
N LEU A 35 -2.59 32.08 3.30
CA LEU A 35 -3.97 32.54 3.24
C LEU A 35 -4.10 34.00 2.84
N LYS A 36 -3.21 34.87 3.33
CA LYS A 36 -3.17 36.28 2.91
C LYS A 36 -2.94 36.44 1.41
N LYS A 37 -2.08 35.59 0.83
CA LYS A 37 -1.77 35.62 -0.61
C LYS A 37 -2.83 34.88 -1.45
N TYR A 38 -3.40 33.82 -0.90
CA TYR A 38 -4.34 32.92 -1.58
C TYR A 38 -5.51 32.54 -0.65
N PRO A 39 -6.51 33.42 -0.48
CA PRO A 39 -7.62 33.19 0.46
C PRO A 39 -8.46 31.95 0.14
N TRP A 40 -8.48 31.54 -1.12
CA TRP A 40 -9.15 30.33 -1.59
C TRP A 40 -8.53 29.03 -1.03
N LEU A 41 -7.35 29.08 -0.42
CA LEU A 41 -6.74 27.92 0.25
C LEU A 41 -7.33 27.60 1.63
N THR A 42 -8.21 28.47 2.17
CA THR A 42 -8.88 28.24 3.45
C THR A 42 -9.56 26.87 3.50
N GLY A 43 -9.34 26.10 4.56
CA GLY A 43 -9.92 24.76 4.70
C GLY A 43 -9.39 23.71 3.69
N THR A 44 -8.26 23.98 3.01
CA THR A 44 -7.64 23.04 2.06
C THR A 44 -6.51 22.24 2.72
N ARG A 45 -6.49 20.93 2.47
CA ARG A 45 -5.39 20.02 2.83
C ARG A 45 -4.95 19.25 1.60
N ILE A 46 -3.64 19.15 1.41
CA ILE A 46 -3.03 18.32 0.36
C ILE A 46 -2.29 17.18 1.05
N ALA A 47 -2.40 15.97 0.50
CA ALA A 47 -1.66 14.81 0.96
C ALA A 47 -1.09 14.02 -0.22
N ILE A 48 0.08 13.44 0.01
CA ILE A 48 0.73 12.49 -0.87
C ILE A 48 1.01 11.23 -0.04
N SER A 49 0.59 10.07 -0.54
CA SER A 49 0.90 8.79 0.09
C SER A 49 1.55 7.83 -0.89
N VAL A 50 2.49 7.05 -0.38
CA VAL A 50 3.12 5.93 -1.07
C VAL A 50 2.88 4.69 -0.22
N ASP A 51 2.10 3.77 -0.75
CA ASP A 51 1.82 2.48 -0.14
C ASP A 51 2.82 1.45 -0.67
N ASN A 52 3.32 0.59 0.23
CA ASN A 52 4.34 -0.41 -0.05
C ASN A 52 5.60 0.18 -0.73
N ILE A 53 6.33 1.04 -0.02
CA ILE A 53 7.48 1.77 -0.56
C ILE A 53 8.55 0.84 -1.17
N PHE A 54 8.68 -0.38 -0.65
CA PHE A 54 9.65 -1.39 -1.09
C PHE A 54 9.13 -2.29 -2.22
N ASP A 55 7.86 -2.14 -2.63
CA ASP A 55 7.17 -3.04 -3.56
C ASP A 55 7.29 -4.54 -3.17
N ALA A 56 7.36 -4.81 -1.86
CA ALA A 56 7.52 -6.15 -1.35
C ALA A 56 6.20 -6.92 -1.49
N ARG A 57 6.30 -8.19 -1.92
CA ARG A 57 5.13 -9.07 -2.11
C ARG A 57 5.40 -10.42 -1.46
N GLN A 58 4.35 -11.02 -0.90
CA GLN A 58 4.45 -12.35 -0.30
C GLN A 58 4.84 -13.36 -1.36
N ARG A 59 5.98 -14.03 -1.18
CA ARG A 59 6.35 -15.18 -2.01
C ARG A 59 5.96 -16.45 -1.27
N VAL A 60 5.24 -17.32 -1.98
CA VAL A 60 4.87 -18.65 -1.47
C VAL A 60 5.38 -19.69 -2.47
N THR A 61 6.07 -20.70 -1.98
CA THR A 61 6.60 -21.80 -2.79
C THR A 61 6.13 -23.14 -2.24
N ASP A 62 5.93 -24.11 -3.11
CA ASP A 62 5.64 -25.48 -2.71
C ASP A 62 6.91 -26.24 -2.28
N ALA A 63 6.78 -27.54 -2.02
CA ALA A 63 7.91 -28.41 -1.66
C ALA A 63 8.98 -28.51 -2.77
N ASN A 64 8.61 -28.28 -4.04
CA ASN A 64 9.49 -28.32 -5.20
C ASN A 64 10.07 -26.94 -5.55
N GLY A 65 9.78 -25.90 -4.74
CA GLY A 65 10.23 -24.53 -4.99
C GLY A 65 9.42 -23.78 -6.05
N THR A 66 8.34 -24.35 -6.57
CA THR A 66 7.45 -23.72 -7.56
C THR A 66 6.43 -22.83 -6.85
N VAL A 67 6.11 -21.68 -7.42
CA VAL A 67 5.03 -20.81 -6.91
C VAL A 67 3.70 -21.37 -7.43
N PRO A 68 2.79 -21.87 -6.57
CA PRO A 68 1.50 -22.35 -7.05
C PRO A 68 0.68 -21.21 -7.67
N VAL A 69 -0.16 -21.51 -8.66
CA VAL A 69 -0.93 -20.49 -9.41
C VAL A 69 -1.74 -19.58 -8.50
N ALA A 70 -2.39 -20.13 -7.47
CA ALA A 70 -3.20 -19.36 -6.52
C ALA A 70 -2.39 -18.34 -5.68
N TYR A 71 -1.07 -18.50 -5.60
CA TYR A 71 -0.16 -17.62 -4.85
C TYR A 71 0.76 -16.81 -5.75
N GLN A 72 0.44 -16.69 -7.04
CA GLN A 72 1.18 -15.78 -7.90
C GLN A 72 1.02 -14.34 -7.37
N PRO A 73 2.11 -13.56 -7.31
CA PRO A 73 2.11 -12.24 -6.65
C PRO A 73 1.04 -11.27 -7.16
N ASP A 74 0.68 -11.37 -8.44
CA ASP A 74 -0.30 -10.47 -9.07
C ASP A 74 -1.75 -10.84 -8.74
N TYR A 75 -2.03 -12.08 -8.33
CA TYR A 75 -3.35 -12.45 -7.80
C TYR A 75 -3.54 -11.99 -6.36
N LEU A 76 -2.45 -11.93 -5.58
CA LEU A 76 -2.52 -11.56 -4.16
C LEU A 76 -2.49 -10.04 -3.95
N ASN A 77 -1.65 -9.33 -4.68
CA ASN A 77 -1.52 -7.89 -4.58
C ASN A 77 -1.26 -7.27 -5.96
N PRO A 78 -2.27 -7.15 -6.83
CA PRO A 78 -2.10 -6.70 -8.21
C PRO A 78 -1.52 -5.28 -8.31
N LEU A 79 -1.82 -4.42 -7.33
CA LEU A 79 -1.39 -3.02 -7.34
C LEU A 79 0.05 -2.84 -6.88
N GLY A 80 0.54 -3.68 -5.96
CA GLY A 80 1.89 -3.54 -5.40
C GLY A 80 2.12 -2.17 -4.78
N ARG A 81 3.22 -1.52 -5.15
CA ARG A 81 3.50 -0.12 -4.78
C ARG A 81 2.56 0.86 -5.46
N THR A 82 1.84 1.63 -4.65
CA THR A 82 0.87 2.62 -5.14
C THR A 82 1.24 4.04 -4.68
N VAL A 83 1.12 5.02 -5.57
CA VAL A 83 1.28 6.45 -5.25
C VAL A 83 -0.08 7.13 -5.37
N ARG A 84 -0.49 7.86 -4.34
CA ARG A 84 -1.76 8.59 -4.32
C ARG A 84 -1.52 10.05 -3.95
N ILE A 85 -2.14 10.93 -4.73
CA ILE A 85 -2.24 12.35 -4.43
C ILE A 85 -3.70 12.63 -4.04
N SER A 86 -3.91 13.39 -2.97
CA SER A 86 -5.24 13.71 -2.48
C SER A 86 -5.32 15.18 -2.11
N VAL A 87 -6.38 15.83 -2.59
CA VAL A 87 -6.73 17.20 -2.23
C VAL A 87 -8.09 17.16 -1.54
N ARG A 88 -8.16 17.72 -0.33
CA ARG A 88 -9.40 17.86 0.44
C ARG A 88 -9.68 19.33 0.66
N LYS A 89 -10.90 19.76 0.36
CA LYS A 89 -11.39 21.11 0.55
C LYS A 89 -12.64 21.08 1.43
N LEU A 90 -12.63 21.85 2.51
CA LEU A 90 -13.81 22.11 3.33
C LEU A 90 -14.50 23.38 2.81
N PHE A 91 -15.81 23.31 2.67
CA PHE A 91 -16.67 24.42 2.27
C PHE A 91 -17.53 24.80 3.48
N PHE A 92 -17.60 26.10 3.78
CA PHE A 92 -18.35 26.69 4.88
C PHE A 92 -19.15 27.87 4.36
#